data_AF-A0A9P7YJQ7-F1
#
_entry.id   AF-A0A9P7YJQ7-F1
#
_cell.length_a   1.000
_cell.length_b   1.000
_cell.length_c   1.000
_cell.angle_alpha   90.00
_cell.angle_beta   90.00
_cell.angle_gamma   90.00
#
_symmetry.space_group_name_H-M   'P 1'
#
loop_
_entity.id
_entity.type
_entity.pdbx_description
1 polymer ?
#
loop_
_entity_poly.entity_id
_entity_poly.type
_entity_poly.pdbx_seq_one_letter_code
_entity_poly.pdbx_strand_id
1 'polypeptide(L)' 'KRKNEGINKREDTLIKKPYELGEFDGIDVALIICKYGRYTTYRSRDHASWPPSIAEI' A
#
# COMPACT_ATOMS: atom_id res chain seq x y z
N LYS A 1 -23.45 8.17 -8.77
CA LYS A 1 -22.98 7.75 -7.42
C LYS A 1 -22.25 6.39 -7.36
N ARG A 2 -22.47 5.40 -8.25
CA ARG A 2 -21.88 4.04 -8.13
C ARG A 2 -20.40 3.85 -8.58
N LYS A 3 -19.82 4.75 -9.40
CA LYS A 3 -18.44 4.57 -9.90
C LYS A 3 -17.37 4.65 -8.81
N ASN A 4 -17.55 5.51 -7.80
CA ASN A 4 -16.56 5.69 -6.74
C ASN A 4 -16.56 4.53 -5.74
N GLU A 5 -17.69 3.85 -5.57
CA GLU A 5 -17.80 2.71 -4.66
C GLU A 5 -16.93 1.53 -5.12
N GLY A 6 -16.84 1.30 -6.44
CA GLY A 6 -15.97 0.28 -7.01
C GLY A 6 -14.49 0.60 -6.86
N ILE A 7 -14.09 1.87 -6.98
CA ILE A 7 -12.70 2.30 -6.79
C ILE A 7 -12.30 2.17 -5.32
N ASN A 8 -13.15 2.60 -4.40
CA ASN A 8 -12.87 2.49 -2.97
C ASN A 8 -12.73 1.03 -2.53
N LYS A 9 -13.60 0.12 -3.00
CA LYS A 9 -13.49 -1.33 -2.73
C LYS A 9 -12.17 -1.94 -3.23
N ARG A 10 -11.68 -1.49 -4.39
CA ARG A 10 -10.39 -1.93 -4.95
C ARG A 10 -9.23 -1.39 -4.13
N GLU A 11 -9.31 -0.14 -3.68
CA GLU A 11 -8.30 0.51 -2.83
C GLU A 11 -8.18 -0.19 -1.47
N ASP A 12 -9.31 -0.49 -0.82
CA ASP A 12 -9.36 -1.30 0.41
C ASP A 12 -8.71 -2.68 0.23
N THR A 13 -9.06 -3.38 -0.85
CA THR A 13 -8.49 -4.70 -1.15
C THR A 13 -6.98 -4.61 -1.39
N LEU A 14 -6.54 -3.57 -2.11
CA LEU A 14 -5.14 -3.34 -2.42
C LEU A 14 -4.31 -3.03 -1.18
N ILE A 15 -4.88 -2.38 -0.16
CA ILE A 15 -4.22 -2.10 1.12
C ILE A 15 -4.21 -3.35 2.03
N LYS A 16 -5.30 -4.13 2.02
CA LYS A 16 -5.42 -5.34 2.84
C LYS A 16 -4.38 -6.41 2.49
N LYS A 17 -4.04 -6.56 1.22
CA LYS A 17 -3.11 -7.60 0.74
C LYS A 17 -1.67 -7.43 1.26
N PRO A 18 -1.05 -6.24 1.17
CA PRO A 18 0.21 -5.91 1.83
C PRO A 18 0.20 -6.16 3.33
N TYR A 19 -0.90 -5.86 4.01
CA TYR A 19 -1.06 -6.16 5.43
C TYR A 19 -1.04 -7.66 5.71
N GLU A 20 -1.79 -8.45 4.94
CA GLU A 20 -1.77 -9.92 5.06
C GLU A 20 -0.35 -10.47 4.84
N LEU A 21 0.36 -10.01 3.81
CA LEU A 21 1.73 -10.43 3.52
C LEU A 21 2.74 -10.03 4.61
N GLY A 22 2.57 -8.84 5.20
CA GLY A 22 3.42 -8.35 6.27
C GLY A 22 3.26 -9.12 7.57
N GLU A 23 2.01 -9.32 7.98
CA GLU A 23 1.67 -9.94 9.26
C GLU A 23 1.79 -11.47 9.24
N PHE A 24 1.33 -12.12 8.16
CA PHE A 24 1.25 -13.59 8.12
C PHE A 24 2.48 -14.24 7.49
N ASP A 25 3.04 -13.65 6.43
CA ASP A 25 4.18 -14.22 5.71
C ASP A 25 5.52 -13.60 6.17
N GLY A 26 5.48 -12.58 7.02
CA GLY A 26 6.67 -11.89 7.53
C GLY A 26 7.46 -11.14 6.46
N ILE A 27 6.80 -10.81 5.33
CA ILE A 27 7.41 -10.14 4.18
C ILE A 27 7.39 -8.63 4.40
N ASP A 28 8.51 -7.96 4.16
CA ASP A 28 8.54 -6.51 4.19
C ASP A 28 7.90 -5.95 2.91
N VAL A 29 6.73 -5.30 3.05
CA VAL A 29 5.94 -4.78 1.94
C VAL A 29 5.78 -3.28 2.08
N ALA A 30 5.95 -2.57 0.96
CA ALA A 30 5.56 -1.18 0.83
C ALA A 30 4.59 -1.01 -0.35
N LEU A 31 3.57 -0.19 -0.16
CA LEU A 31 2.59 0.16 -1.18
C LEU A 31 2.52 1.69 -1.28
N ILE A 32 2.70 2.22 -2.49
CA ILE A 32 2.57 3.64 -2.79
C ILE A 32 1.43 3.79 -3.80
N ILE A 33 0.40 4.55 -3.44
CA ILE A 33 -0.74 4.85 -4.30
C ILE A 33 -0.70 6.32 -4.65
N CYS A 34 -0.73 6.66 -5.93
CA CYS A 34 -0.91 8.02 -6.41
C CYS A 34 -2.31 8.17 -7.04
N LYS A 35 -3.14 9.04 -6.45
CA LYS A 35 -4.51 9.29 -6.91
C LYS A 35 -4.78 10.79 -6.90
N TYR A 36 -5.07 11.36 -8.07
CA TYR A 36 -5.31 12.80 -8.25
C TYR A 36 -4.19 13.68 -7.67
N GLY A 37 -2.93 13.26 -7.80
CA GLY A 37 -1.76 13.98 -7.27
C GLY A 37 -1.55 13.84 -5.76
N ARG A 38 -2.39 13.06 -5.06
CA ARG A 38 -2.21 12.73 -3.65
C ARG A 38 -1.56 11.35 -3.51
N TYR A 39 -0.53 11.29 -2.68
CA TYR A 39 0.16 10.05 -2.33
C TYR A 39 -0.40 9.48 -1.03
N THR A 40 -0.67 8.17 -1.05
CA THR A 40 -0.96 7.36 0.15
C THR A 40 0.08 6.26 0.21
N THR A 41 0.73 6.12 1.36
CA THR A 41 1.78 5.11 1.57
C THR A 41 1.37 4.15 2.68
N TYR A 42 1.53 2.85 2.43
CA TYR A 42 1.47 1.80 3.43
C TYR A 42 2.84 1.13 3.56
N ARG A 43 3.22 0.79 4.80
CA ARG A 43 4.44 0.04 5.13
C ARG A 43 4.09 -1.03 6.15
N SER A 44 4.56 -2.26 5.94
CA SER A 44 4.28 -3.38 6.87
C SER A 44 5.09 -3.31 8.16
N ARG A 45 6.28 -2.68 8.14
CA ARG A 45 7.12 -2.47 9.32
C ARG A 45 7.72 -1.07 9.35
N ASP A 46 7.83 -0.49 10.54
CA ASP A 46 8.54 0.76 10.83
C ASP A 46 10.07 0.56 10.84
N HIS A 47 10.60 -0.20 9.88
CA HIS A 47 12.04 -0.15 9.62
C HIS A 47 12.36 1.22 9.03
N ALA A 48 13.15 2.01 9.76
CA ALA A 48 13.55 3.36 9.34
C ALA A 48 14.19 3.40 7.93
N SER A 49 14.70 2.27 7.47
CA SER A 49 15.39 2.07 6.18
C SER A 49 14.52 1.40 5.10
N TRP A 50 13.20 1.22 5.32
CA TRP A 50 12.29 0.53 4.40
C TRP A 50 11.03 1.36 4.06
N PRO A 51 10.52 1.33 2.80
CA PRO A 51 11.17 0.74 1.63
C PRO A 51 12.42 1.54 1.24
N PRO A 52 13.28 0.97 0.37
CA PRO A 52 14.33 1.76 -0.27
C PRO A 52 13.67 2.89 -1.09
N SER A 53 14.46 3.91 -1.46
CA SER A 53 13.92 5.08 -2.17
C SER A 53 13.16 4.67 -3.44
N ILE A 54 12.27 5.51 -3.96
CA ILE A 54 11.56 5.21 -5.23
C ILE A 54 12.54 4.94 -6.41
N ALA A 55 13.79 5.39 -6.30
CA ALA A 55 14.85 5.12 -7.27
C ALA A 55 15.44 3.71 -7.16
N GLU A 56 15.16 3.02 -6.06
CA GLU A 56 15.66 1.69 -5.70
C GLU A 56 14.54 0.62 -5.67
N ILE A 57 13.27 1.03 -5.81
CA ILE A 57 12.09 0.15 -6.05
C ILE A 57 11.92 -0.05 -7.55
#